data_AF-A0A950TEI4-F1
#
_entry.id   AF-A0A950TEI4-F1
#
_cell.length_a   1.000
_cell.length_b   1.000
_cell.length_c   1.000
_cell.angle_alpha   90.00
_cell.angle_beta   90.00
_cell.angle_gamma   90.00
#
_symmetry.space_group_name_H-M   'P 1'
#
loop_
_entity.id
_entity.type
_entity.pdbx_description
1 polymer ?
#
loop_
_entity_poly.entity_id
_entity_poly.type
_entity_poly.pdbx_seq_one_letter_code
_entity_poly.pdbx_strand_id
1 'polypeptide(L)'
;MILIVFAAIVVIFTALVFGLSDSVISRFLLKPDRIIVERRPDPAYDKLFPYYVELCATSQFRPKLKGDGGIAGHAVMYIKGACKDEHASFPQLRRCHGAATDIYDPEHGAGVSVGRWFRNVNWVAVPGYKLFFEGNVNADEPLTQAHFDATLQEVVDKDVYKGVDFHNYPNQRDGGSVKDFVSQHGIGTDLALTFARSAFCARLPITEKMLDEVIDFLNDKNREYAEGEADYNWSVWADNCVHTLRNALAAANIWSPLSVRAVKFRQIFNLAVPANEFVNLAVLGNMGDITDYRQIQDDGPRRDALHEFNWLPTRQGALVKTLPVHAPNDLYDTTFRLFTLQSPFRMGKTEQAVDLLSDPRFVNLDANLRYFSKKYDDILAAHDEHRDRLASVRGTPYRRVERLYYDYIKAQRAEVASMLERLPELESSPGAARAEQTNMHKAN
;
A
#
# COMPACT_ATOMS: atom_id res chain seq x y z
N MET A 1 -17.95 12.97 -36.46
CA MET A 1 -17.27 11.65 -36.37
C MET A 1 -16.79 11.34 -34.95
N ILE A 2 -16.07 12.24 -34.27
CA ILE A 2 -15.56 12.03 -32.89
C ILE A 2 -16.69 11.82 -31.85
N LEU A 3 -17.80 12.56 -31.96
CA LEU A 3 -18.94 12.41 -31.04
C LEU A 3 -19.66 11.05 -31.15
N ILE A 4 -19.70 10.47 -32.36
CA ILE A 4 -20.34 9.18 -32.63
C ILE A 4 -19.46 8.04 -32.10
N VAL A 5 -18.14 8.16 -32.23
CA VAL A 5 -17.18 7.23 -31.64
C VAL A 5 -17.24 7.30 -30.10
N PHE A 6 -17.41 8.49 -29.53
CA PHE A 6 -17.55 8.66 -28.08
C PHE A 6 -18.84 8.04 -27.54
N ALA A 7 -19.98 8.29 -28.19
CA ALA A 7 -21.25 7.65 -27.84
C ALA A 7 -21.17 6.12 -27.99
N ALA A 8 -20.49 5.62 -29.02
CA ALA A 8 -20.28 4.18 -29.20
C ALA A 8 -19.39 3.59 -28.10
N ILE A 9 -18.28 4.24 -27.71
CA ILE A 9 -17.40 3.76 -26.63
C ILE A 9 -18.14 3.78 -25.29
N VAL A 10 -18.89 4.85 -24.99
CA VAL A 10 -19.69 4.92 -23.75
C VAL A 10 -20.76 3.83 -23.77
N VAL A 11 -21.54 3.68 -24.84
CA VAL A 11 -22.56 2.62 -24.94
C VAL A 11 -21.94 1.22 -24.88
N ILE A 12 -20.77 1.01 -25.48
CA ILE A 12 -20.00 -0.24 -25.38
C ILE A 12 -19.55 -0.47 -23.94
N PHE A 13 -19.04 0.55 -23.24
CA PHE A 13 -18.61 0.43 -21.85
C PHE A 13 -19.78 0.22 -20.90
N THR A 14 -20.91 0.90 -21.09
CA THR A 14 -22.14 0.69 -20.33
C THR A 14 -22.72 -0.70 -20.64
N ALA A 15 -22.69 -1.16 -21.89
CA ALA A 15 -23.08 -2.53 -22.25
C ALA A 15 -22.09 -3.60 -21.75
N LEU A 16 -20.80 -3.27 -21.61
CA LEU A 16 -19.80 -4.16 -21.00
C LEU A 16 -20.01 -4.26 -19.48
N VAL A 17 -20.32 -3.14 -18.82
CA VAL A 17 -20.53 -3.10 -17.37
C VAL A 17 -21.88 -3.69 -16.95
N PHE A 18 -22.92 -3.53 -17.78
CA PHE A 18 -24.29 -3.96 -17.44
C PHE A 18 -24.84 -5.13 -18.27
N GLY A 19 -24.14 -5.59 -19.31
CA GLY A 19 -24.64 -6.60 -20.26
C GLY A 19 -23.70 -7.76 -20.58
N LEU A 20 -22.53 -7.86 -19.94
CA LEU A 20 -21.68 -9.03 -20.10
C LEU A 20 -22.21 -10.20 -19.28
N SER A 21 -22.28 -11.37 -19.92
CA SER A 21 -22.44 -12.63 -19.22
C SER A 21 -21.33 -12.81 -18.18
N ASP A 22 -21.64 -13.50 -17.07
CA ASP A 22 -20.69 -13.83 -15.98
C ASP A 22 -19.35 -14.37 -16.50
N SER A 23 -19.33 -15.01 -17.67
CA SER A 23 -18.11 -15.59 -18.26
C SER A 23 -17.03 -14.56 -18.62
N VAL A 24 -17.38 -13.34 -19.04
CA VAL A 24 -16.40 -12.32 -19.47
C VAL A 24 -15.87 -11.54 -18.27
N ILE A 25 -16.75 -11.13 -17.35
CA ILE A 25 -16.38 -10.46 -16.10
C ILE A 25 -15.51 -11.37 -15.23
N SER A 26 -15.76 -12.67 -15.23
CA SER A 26 -14.97 -13.65 -14.47
C SER A 26 -13.49 -13.74 -14.87
N ARG A 27 -13.11 -13.25 -16.06
CA ARG A 27 -11.70 -13.20 -16.49
C ARG A 27 -10.92 -12.05 -15.86
N PHE A 28 -11.62 -11.01 -15.39
CA PHE A 28 -11.02 -9.81 -14.80
C PHE A 28 -11.00 -9.83 -13.26
N LEU A 29 -11.59 -10.85 -12.65
CA LEU A 29 -11.69 -11.02 -11.21
C LEU A 29 -10.74 -12.13 -10.74
N LEU A 30 -9.99 -11.86 -9.68
CA LEU A 30 -9.41 -12.94 -8.88
C LEU A 30 -10.57 -13.70 -8.22
N LYS A 31 -10.79 -14.95 -8.66
CA LYS A 31 -11.91 -15.78 -8.21
C LYS A 31 -11.75 -16.27 -6.76
N PRO A 32 -12.87 -16.45 -6.04
CA PRO A 32 -12.91 -16.90 -4.64
C PRO A 32 -12.43 -18.34 -4.40
N ASP A 33 -12.30 -19.14 -5.45
CA ASP A 33 -12.06 -20.60 -5.36
C ASP A 33 -10.64 -20.95 -4.86
N ARG A 34 -9.77 -19.95 -4.68
CA ARG A 34 -8.46 -20.10 -4.05
C ARG A 34 -8.50 -19.43 -2.68
N ILE A 35 -8.41 -20.24 -1.63
CA ILE A 35 -8.27 -19.77 -0.25
C ILE A 35 -7.16 -18.73 -0.22
N ILE A 36 -7.47 -17.49 0.17
CA ILE A 36 -6.44 -16.49 0.46
C ILE A 36 -5.73 -17.01 1.69
N VAL A 37 -4.56 -17.58 1.50
CA VAL A 37 -3.69 -17.91 2.62
C VAL A 37 -3.30 -16.58 3.27
N GLU A 38 -3.63 -16.45 4.54
CA GLU A 38 -3.18 -15.33 5.35
C GLU A 38 -1.65 -15.33 5.34
N ARG A 39 -1.07 -14.23 4.88
CA ARG A 39 0.36 -14.00 4.92
C ARG A 39 0.55 -12.77 5.76
N ARG A 40 1.02 -12.93 7.00
CA ARG A 40 1.46 -11.82 7.85
C ARG A 40 2.98 -11.69 7.75
N PRO A 41 3.52 -10.46 7.73
CA PRO A 41 4.96 -10.28 7.90
C PRO A 41 5.38 -10.83 9.26
N ASP A 42 6.59 -11.37 9.29
CA ASP A 42 7.22 -11.89 10.50
C ASP A 42 7.28 -10.79 11.58
N PRO A 43 6.95 -11.07 12.86
CA PRO A 43 7.18 -10.12 13.96
C PRO A 43 8.61 -9.55 14.01
N ALA A 44 9.61 -10.30 13.53
CA ALA A 44 10.98 -9.84 13.39
C ALA A 44 11.14 -8.69 12.37
N TYR A 45 10.24 -8.58 11.39
CA TYR A 45 10.29 -7.54 10.35
C TYR A 45 10.33 -6.14 10.97
N ASP A 46 9.41 -5.84 11.88
CA ASP A 46 9.28 -4.49 12.44
C ASP A 46 10.46 -4.12 13.35
N LYS A 47 11.24 -5.11 13.80
CA LYS A 47 12.50 -4.95 14.55
C LYS A 47 13.72 -4.74 13.65
N LEU A 48 13.61 -5.05 12.35
CA LEU A 48 14.66 -4.88 11.36
C LEU A 48 14.43 -3.63 10.48
N PHE A 49 13.18 -3.26 10.22
CA PHE A 49 12.82 -2.12 9.37
C PHE A 49 11.98 -1.09 10.14
N PRO A 50 12.60 -0.05 10.73
CA PRO A 50 11.90 0.94 11.55
C PRO A 50 10.96 1.85 10.75
N TYR A 51 11.18 1.98 9.43
CA TYR A 51 10.38 2.80 8.53
C TYR A 51 10.02 2.02 7.28
N TYR A 52 8.73 1.98 6.96
CA TYR A 52 8.22 1.35 5.75
C TYR A 52 6.85 1.92 5.39
N VAL A 53 6.48 1.75 4.12
CA VAL A 53 5.12 2.00 3.64
C VAL A 53 4.48 0.68 3.23
N GLU A 54 3.17 0.61 3.37
CA GLU A 54 2.38 -0.56 3.03
C GLU A 54 1.18 -0.16 2.20
N LEU A 55 1.34 -0.21 0.87
CA LEU A 55 0.27 0.11 -0.06
C LEU A 55 -0.61 -1.12 -0.27
N CYS A 56 -1.88 -0.99 0.10
CA CYS A 56 -2.84 -2.08 0.09
C CYS A 56 -3.96 -1.84 -0.93
N ALA A 57 -4.26 -2.87 -1.70
CA ALA A 57 -5.49 -2.99 -2.45
C ALA A 57 -6.50 -3.82 -1.65
N THR A 58 -7.73 -3.36 -1.52
CA THR A 58 -8.77 -4.06 -0.77
C THR A 58 -9.87 -4.59 -1.68
N SER A 59 -10.46 -5.73 -1.32
CA SER A 59 -11.55 -6.37 -2.04
C SER A 59 -12.83 -5.56 -2.04
N GLN A 60 -13.84 -6.02 -2.80
CA GLN A 60 -15.19 -5.46 -2.72
C GLN A 60 -15.75 -5.55 -1.29
N PHE A 61 -16.49 -4.51 -0.88
CA PHE A 61 -17.22 -4.42 0.39
C PHE A 61 -18.58 -5.09 0.28
N ARG A 62 -18.89 -6.04 1.16
CA ARG A 62 -20.11 -6.86 1.07
C ARG A 62 -20.79 -7.05 2.44
N PRO A 63 -21.57 -6.07 2.91
CA PRO A 63 -22.32 -6.19 4.15
C PRO A 63 -23.47 -7.20 4.00
N LYS A 64 -23.73 -8.06 4.99
CA LYS A 64 -24.82 -9.06 4.90
C LYS A 64 -26.21 -8.43 4.88
N LEU A 65 -26.35 -7.27 5.53
CA LEU A 65 -27.63 -6.61 5.79
C LEU A 65 -27.83 -5.32 4.97
N LYS A 66 -26.87 -4.95 4.12
CA LYS A 66 -26.96 -3.74 3.26
C LYS A 66 -26.61 -4.13 1.82
N GLY A 67 -26.83 -3.23 0.87
CA GLY A 67 -26.40 -3.44 -0.53
C GLY A 67 -24.87 -3.53 -0.65
N ASP A 68 -24.39 -4.28 -1.65
CA ASP A 68 -22.96 -4.41 -1.95
C ASP A 68 -22.31 -3.04 -2.26
N GLY A 69 -21.05 -2.87 -1.86
CA GLY A 69 -20.23 -1.71 -2.22
C GLY A 69 -19.70 -1.77 -3.65
N GLY A 70 -19.06 -0.69 -4.10
CA GLY A 70 -18.50 -0.58 -5.45
C GLY A 70 -17.48 -1.68 -5.79
N ILE A 71 -17.57 -2.21 -7.02
CA ILE A 71 -16.77 -3.34 -7.50
C ILE A 71 -15.27 -3.07 -7.68
N ALA A 72 -14.86 -1.81 -7.72
CA ALA A 72 -13.48 -1.41 -8.03
C ALA A 72 -12.49 -1.60 -6.86
N GLY A 73 -12.98 -1.95 -5.67
CA GLY A 73 -12.17 -2.04 -4.45
C GLY A 73 -11.82 -0.66 -3.87
N HIS A 74 -10.81 -0.61 -3.01
CA HIS A 74 -10.26 0.62 -2.44
C HIS A 74 -8.76 0.48 -2.21
N ALA A 75 -8.02 1.60 -2.26
CA ALA A 75 -6.59 1.63 -1.98
C ALA A 75 -6.34 2.43 -0.69
N VAL A 76 -5.49 1.88 0.16
CA VAL A 76 -5.10 2.49 1.43
C VAL A 76 -3.61 2.30 1.65
N MET A 77 -3.00 3.09 2.53
CA MET A 77 -1.58 2.96 2.83
C MET A 77 -1.31 3.01 4.32
N TYR A 78 -0.62 2.02 4.87
CA TYR A 78 -0.08 2.12 6.22
C TYR A 78 1.35 2.68 6.16
N ILE A 79 1.67 3.63 7.04
CA ILE A 79 2.97 4.31 7.08
C ILE A 79 3.58 4.14 8.46
N LYS A 80 4.59 3.27 8.55
CA LYS A 80 5.36 3.05 9.77
C LYS A 80 6.30 4.24 10.01
N GLY A 81 6.23 4.83 11.20
CA GLY A 81 7.00 6.00 11.62
C GLY A 81 6.28 7.35 11.41
N ALA A 82 5.13 7.36 10.75
CA ALA A 82 4.23 8.52 10.69
C ALA A 82 3.07 8.34 11.68
N CYS A 83 2.78 9.34 12.48
CA CYS A 83 1.69 9.33 13.45
C CYS A 83 0.68 10.42 13.09
N LYS A 84 -0.58 10.20 13.44
CA LYS A 84 -1.60 11.25 13.40
C LYS A 84 -1.15 12.43 14.27
N ASP A 85 -1.29 13.64 13.75
CA ASP A 85 -1.14 14.85 14.56
C ASP A 85 -2.45 15.19 15.28
N GLU A 86 -2.51 14.85 16.57
CA GLU A 86 -3.68 15.09 17.41
C GLU A 86 -3.96 16.59 17.67
N HIS A 87 -2.95 17.44 17.48
CA HIS A 87 -3.06 18.88 17.71
C HIS A 87 -3.52 19.64 16.47
N ALA A 88 -3.44 19.04 15.28
CA ALA A 88 -3.93 19.64 14.06
C ALA A 88 -5.45 19.85 14.08
N SER A 89 -5.93 20.88 13.39
CA SER A 89 -7.37 21.20 13.26
C SER A 89 -8.10 20.34 12.23
N PHE A 90 -7.35 19.70 11.33
CA PHE A 90 -7.80 18.74 10.32
C PHE A 90 -6.77 17.60 10.24
N PRO A 91 -7.06 16.46 9.56
CA PRO A 91 -6.16 15.32 9.52
C PRO A 91 -4.80 15.70 8.93
N GLN A 92 -3.76 15.52 9.74
CA GLN A 92 -2.36 15.68 9.39
C GLN A 92 -1.55 14.53 9.96
N LEU A 93 -0.42 14.26 9.33
CA LEU A 93 0.61 13.36 9.81
C LEU A 93 1.78 14.17 10.35
N ARG A 94 2.48 13.59 11.31
CA ARG A 94 3.78 14.04 11.76
C ARG A 94 4.67 12.83 11.93
N ARG A 95 5.97 13.06 12.15
CA ARG A 95 6.81 12.01 12.68
C ARG A 95 6.23 11.50 13.99
N CYS A 96 6.22 10.19 14.13
CA CYS A 96 6.08 9.64 15.46
C CYS A 96 7.30 10.07 16.26
N HIS A 97 7.09 10.97 17.22
CA HIS A 97 8.10 11.27 18.23
C HIS A 97 8.30 10.01 19.09
N GLY A 98 9.50 9.78 19.61
CA GLY A 98 9.83 8.63 20.48
C GLY A 98 8.99 8.49 21.76
N ALA A 99 7.93 9.29 21.93
CA ALA A 99 6.88 9.16 22.92
C ALA A 99 5.79 8.12 22.57
N ALA A 100 5.69 7.66 21.32
CA ALA A 100 4.79 6.56 20.94
C ALA A 100 5.51 5.19 21.15
N THR A 101 5.49 4.75 22.41
CA THR A 101 5.89 3.45 23.00
C THR A 101 7.18 2.73 22.55
N ASP A 102 7.46 2.52 21.26
CA ASP A 102 8.72 1.95 20.72
C ASP A 102 8.72 2.11 19.18
N ILE A 103 9.82 2.57 18.58
CA ILE A 103 9.93 2.67 17.10
C ILE A 103 9.71 1.33 16.40
N TYR A 104 10.01 0.23 17.09
CA TYR A 104 9.84 -1.12 16.58
C TYR A 104 8.46 -1.74 16.91
N ASP A 105 7.57 -1.03 17.60
CA ASP A 105 6.19 -1.48 17.85
C ASP A 105 5.35 -1.28 16.58
N PRO A 106 4.71 -2.30 15.98
CA PRO A 106 3.83 -2.11 14.82
C PRO A 106 2.74 -1.05 15.01
N GLU A 107 2.39 -0.64 16.24
CA GLU A 107 1.46 0.47 16.46
C GLU A 107 2.09 1.86 16.23
N HIS A 108 3.40 1.93 16.02
CA HIS A 108 4.18 3.14 15.69
C HIS A 108 4.01 3.57 14.23
N GLY A 109 2.77 3.87 13.85
CA GLY A 109 2.45 4.33 12.51
C GLY A 109 0.98 4.72 12.37
N ALA A 110 0.59 5.07 11.15
CA ALA A 110 -0.77 5.48 10.83
C ALA A 110 -1.21 4.90 9.49
N GLY A 111 -2.46 4.47 9.43
CA GLY A 111 -3.16 4.16 8.20
C GLY A 111 -3.70 5.42 7.55
N VAL A 112 -3.55 5.54 6.23
CA VAL A 112 -4.05 6.64 5.41
C VAL A 112 -5.10 6.10 4.45
N SER A 113 -6.29 6.69 4.51
CA SER A 113 -7.39 6.39 3.60
C SER A 113 -7.97 7.66 2.99
N VAL A 114 -8.23 7.61 1.68
CA VAL A 114 -8.87 8.68 0.91
C VAL A 114 -10.37 8.40 0.83
N GLY A 115 -11.20 9.33 1.27
CA GLY A 115 -12.64 9.14 1.34
C GLY A 115 -13.37 9.82 0.19
N ARG A 116 -14.20 9.08 -0.54
CA ARG A 116 -15.04 9.64 -1.63
C ARG A 116 -15.96 10.77 -1.17
N TRP A 117 -16.36 10.73 0.09
CA TRP A 117 -17.35 11.64 0.67
C TRP A 117 -16.72 12.81 1.42
N PHE A 118 -15.39 12.91 1.51
CA PHE A 118 -14.75 14.03 2.17
C PHE A 118 -14.88 15.28 1.29
N ARG A 119 -15.10 16.43 1.93
CA ARG A 119 -15.34 17.71 1.25
C ARG A 119 -14.19 18.69 1.41
N ASN A 120 -13.68 18.87 2.62
CA ASN A 120 -12.63 19.85 2.93
C ASN A 120 -11.25 19.21 3.14
N VAL A 121 -11.13 17.89 2.93
CA VAL A 121 -9.86 17.15 3.03
C VAL A 121 -9.87 16.02 2.00
N ASN A 122 -8.70 15.49 1.66
CA ASN A 122 -8.57 14.36 0.73
C ASN A 122 -8.52 13.01 1.46
N TRP A 123 -7.84 12.97 2.62
CA TRP A 123 -7.59 11.73 3.35
C TRP A 123 -7.70 11.92 4.87
N VAL A 124 -7.84 10.80 5.60
CA VAL A 124 -7.81 10.71 7.06
C VAL A 124 -6.68 9.80 7.53
N ALA A 125 -6.16 10.06 8.74
CA ALA A 125 -5.18 9.22 9.41
C ALA A 125 -5.82 8.41 10.53
N VAL A 126 -5.65 7.09 10.50
CA VAL A 126 -6.07 6.15 11.52
C VAL A 126 -4.84 5.75 12.33
N PRO A 127 -4.77 6.04 13.64
CA PRO A 127 -3.60 5.73 14.43
C PRO A 127 -3.49 4.21 14.69
N GLY A 128 -2.28 3.68 14.60
CA GLY A 128 -1.99 2.29 14.92
C GLY A 128 -2.31 1.31 13.79
N TYR A 129 -1.65 0.15 13.83
CA TYR A 129 -1.81 -0.89 12.83
C TYR A 129 -3.08 -1.70 13.08
N LYS A 130 -3.33 -2.09 14.34
CA LYS A 130 -4.49 -2.90 14.71
C LYS A 130 -5.82 -2.21 14.46
N LEU A 131 -5.97 -0.94 14.85
CA LEU A 131 -7.22 -0.21 14.59
C LEU A 131 -7.45 -0.04 13.08
N PHE A 132 -6.39 0.24 12.33
CA PHE A 132 -6.47 0.44 10.89
C PHE A 132 -6.84 -0.83 10.12
N PHE A 133 -6.14 -1.95 10.35
CA PHE A 133 -6.41 -3.18 9.63
C PHE A 133 -7.50 -4.02 10.27
N GLU A 134 -7.46 -4.21 11.58
CA GLU A 134 -8.22 -5.23 12.31
C GLU A 134 -9.35 -4.66 13.15
N GLY A 135 -9.47 -3.33 13.29
CA GLY A 135 -10.50 -2.74 14.16
C GLY A 135 -10.37 -3.16 15.63
N ASN A 136 -9.17 -3.57 16.04
CA ASN A 136 -8.86 -4.11 17.36
C ASN A 136 -9.58 -5.42 17.75
N VAL A 137 -10.11 -6.17 16.78
CA VAL A 137 -10.59 -7.54 17.05
C VAL A 137 -9.40 -8.51 17.12
N ASN A 138 -9.37 -9.39 18.13
CA ASN A 138 -8.34 -10.42 18.17
C ASN A 138 -8.63 -11.51 17.12
N ALA A 139 -7.57 -12.18 16.65
CA ALA A 139 -7.65 -13.17 15.58
C ALA A 139 -8.55 -14.38 15.89
N ASP A 140 -8.74 -14.69 17.17
CA ASP A 140 -9.55 -15.80 17.69
C ASP A 140 -10.97 -15.40 18.12
N GLU A 141 -11.29 -14.11 18.11
CA GLU A 141 -12.61 -13.58 18.50
C GLU A 141 -13.54 -13.44 17.30
N PRO A 142 -14.86 -13.65 17.44
CA PRO A 142 -15.82 -13.37 16.38
C PRO A 142 -16.00 -11.86 16.17
N LEU A 143 -16.14 -11.42 14.91
CA LEU A 143 -16.63 -10.07 14.62
C LEU A 143 -18.14 -9.99 14.85
N THR A 144 -18.53 -9.35 15.96
CA THR A 144 -19.93 -9.16 16.40
C THR A 144 -20.34 -7.69 16.30
N GLN A 145 -21.64 -7.40 16.49
CA GLN A 145 -22.12 -6.03 16.60
C GLN A 145 -21.48 -5.26 17.77
N ALA A 146 -21.22 -5.93 18.90
CA ALA A 146 -20.58 -5.29 20.04
C ALA A 146 -19.14 -4.86 19.73
N HIS A 147 -18.39 -5.69 19.00
CA HIS A 147 -17.05 -5.31 18.51
C HIS A 147 -17.14 -4.11 17.57
N PHE A 148 -18.07 -4.14 16.61
CA PHE A 148 -18.29 -3.02 15.69
C PHE A 148 -18.59 -1.70 16.43
N ASP A 149 -19.49 -1.74 17.41
CA ASP A 149 -19.89 -0.55 18.17
C ASP A 149 -18.73 -0.03 19.05
N ALA A 150 -17.90 -0.93 19.60
CA ALA A 150 -16.70 -0.57 20.34
C ALA A 150 -15.64 0.10 19.43
N THR A 151 -15.38 -0.47 18.25
CA THR A 151 -14.48 0.14 17.25
C THR A 151 -15.00 1.52 16.82
N LEU A 152 -16.31 1.65 16.57
CA LEU A 152 -16.93 2.93 16.23
C LEU A 152 -16.71 3.98 17.33
N GLN A 153 -16.90 3.59 18.59
CA GLN A 153 -16.69 4.50 19.71
C GLN A 153 -15.23 4.91 19.83
N GLU A 154 -14.29 3.97 19.70
CA GLU A 154 -12.86 4.25 19.75
C GLU A 154 -12.41 5.21 18.63
N VAL A 155 -12.95 5.06 17.41
CA VAL A 155 -12.66 5.97 16.28
C VAL A 155 -13.12 7.39 16.55
N VAL A 156 -14.29 7.54 17.20
CA VAL A 156 -14.81 8.85 17.62
C VAL A 156 -13.94 9.42 18.74
N ASP A 157 -13.60 8.62 19.75
CA ASP A 157 -12.78 9.06 20.89
C ASP A 157 -11.35 9.44 20.47
N LYS A 158 -10.82 8.79 19.43
CA LYS A 158 -9.52 9.11 18.81
C LYS A 158 -9.60 10.21 17.76
N ASP A 159 -10.74 10.87 17.58
CA ASP A 159 -10.87 12.04 16.72
C ASP A 159 -10.35 11.78 15.28
N VAL A 160 -10.53 10.57 14.74
CA VAL A 160 -9.98 10.18 13.43
C VAL A 160 -10.48 11.09 12.31
N TYR A 161 -11.73 11.55 12.41
CA TYR A 161 -12.40 12.43 11.45
C TYR A 161 -12.51 13.88 11.96
N LYS A 162 -11.65 14.28 12.89
CA LYS A 162 -11.62 15.66 13.41
C LYS A 162 -11.36 16.65 12.27
N GLY A 163 -12.22 17.66 12.18
CA GLY A 163 -12.14 18.70 11.16
C GLY A 163 -12.53 18.24 9.75
N VAL A 164 -13.15 17.06 9.59
CA VAL A 164 -13.61 16.56 8.28
C VAL A 164 -15.07 16.93 8.06
N ASP A 165 -15.31 17.66 6.98
CA ASP A 165 -16.62 17.89 6.42
C ASP A 165 -16.93 16.84 5.34
N PHE A 166 -18.21 16.46 5.25
CA PHE A 166 -18.67 15.48 4.27
C PHE A 166 -19.56 16.12 3.21
N HIS A 167 -19.42 15.66 1.98
CA HIS A 167 -20.47 15.79 0.97
C HIS A 167 -21.70 14.99 1.40
N ASN A 168 -22.86 15.29 0.81
CA ASN A 168 -24.05 14.46 0.99
C ASN A 168 -23.76 13.02 0.52
N TYR A 169 -24.12 12.05 1.35
CA TYR A 169 -23.92 10.63 1.06
C TYR A 169 -25.24 9.85 1.17
N PRO A 170 -25.36 8.69 0.49
CA PRO A 170 -26.57 7.87 0.56
C PRO A 170 -26.88 7.45 2.01
N ASN A 171 -28.16 7.51 2.38
CA ASN A 171 -28.67 7.14 3.70
C ASN A 171 -28.16 8.00 4.88
N GLN A 172 -27.64 9.19 4.59
CA GLN A 172 -27.35 10.19 5.61
C GLN A 172 -28.62 10.49 6.42
N ARG A 173 -28.54 10.31 7.74
CA ARG A 173 -29.62 10.70 8.66
C ARG A 173 -29.58 12.20 8.91
N ASP A 174 -30.72 12.82 9.20
CA ASP A 174 -30.82 14.28 9.42
C ASP A 174 -29.78 14.75 10.45
N GLY A 175 -28.89 15.66 10.02
CA GLY A 175 -27.78 16.19 10.82
C GLY A 175 -26.42 15.49 10.66
N GLY A 176 -26.34 14.37 9.93
CA GLY A 176 -25.10 13.78 9.39
C GLY A 176 -23.90 13.74 10.34
N SER A 177 -24.04 13.17 11.53
CA SER A 177 -22.94 13.11 12.49
C SER A 177 -21.75 12.29 11.99
N VAL A 178 -20.54 12.58 12.48
CA VAL A 178 -19.34 11.74 12.25
C VAL A 178 -19.62 10.28 12.59
N LYS A 179 -20.31 10.00 13.70
CA LYS A 179 -20.67 8.64 14.11
C LYS A 179 -21.55 7.93 13.07
N ASP A 180 -22.52 8.65 12.48
CA ASP A 180 -23.35 8.13 11.39
C ASP A 180 -22.47 7.78 10.18
N PHE A 181 -21.62 8.72 9.74
CA PHE A 181 -20.71 8.49 8.62
C PHE A 181 -19.81 7.28 8.85
N VAL A 182 -19.12 7.19 9.99
CA VAL A 182 -18.18 6.10 10.29
C VAL A 182 -18.89 4.75 10.30
N SER A 183 -20.08 4.67 10.90
CA SER A 183 -20.87 3.43 10.96
C SER A 183 -21.37 2.96 9.59
N GLN A 184 -21.57 3.90 8.66
CA GLN A 184 -22.14 3.59 7.35
C GLN A 184 -21.06 3.39 6.27
N HIS A 185 -20.01 4.18 6.30
CA HIS A 185 -19.03 4.30 5.20
C HIS A 185 -17.57 4.18 5.64
N GLY A 186 -17.25 4.43 6.91
CA GLY A 186 -15.86 4.40 7.41
C GLY A 186 -15.34 2.99 7.72
N ILE A 187 -16.02 2.25 8.59
CA ILE A 187 -15.60 0.89 8.99
C ILE A 187 -15.63 -0.08 7.79
N GLY A 188 -14.53 -0.80 7.59
CA GLY A 188 -14.35 -1.70 6.47
C GLY A 188 -13.97 -1.00 5.15
N THR A 189 -13.75 0.33 5.17
CA THR A 189 -13.24 1.09 4.01
C THR A 189 -12.04 1.94 4.40
N ASP A 190 -12.18 2.85 5.37
CA ASP A 190 -11.10 3.73 5.81
C ASP A 190 -10.26 3.12 6.94
N LEU A 191 -10.88 2.29 7.76
CA LEU A 191 -10.33 1.67 8.96
C LEU A 191 -11.03 0.34 9.24
N ALA A 192 -10.47 -0.46 10.15
CA ALA A 192 -10.94 -1.82 10.43
C ALA A 192 -11.18 -2.61 9.12
N LEU A 193 -10.23 -2.54 8.19
CA LEU A 193 -10.40 -3.01 6.81
C LEU A 193 -10.86 -4.47 6.74
N THR A 194 -10.27 -5.33 7.58
CA THR A 194 -10.57 -6.76 7.60
C THR A 194 -11.96 -7.08 8.13
N PHE A 195 -12.71 -6.13 8.70
CA PHE A 195 -14.11 -6.38 9.02
C PHE A 195 -14.91 -6.73 7.78
N ALA A 196 -14.64 -6.07 6.65
CA ALA A 196 -15.45 -6.17 5.44
C ALA A 196 -14.68 -6.53 4.17
N ARG A 197 -13.34 -6.46 4.19
CA ARG A 197 -12.51 -6.62 2.98
C ARG A 197 -11.24 -7.42 3.26
N SER A 198 -10.82 -8.22 2.29
CA SER A 198 -9.45 -8.73 2.25
C SER A 198 -8.52 -7.63 1.75
N ALA A 199 -7.32 -7.50 2.33
CA ALA A 199 -6.28 -6.57 1.92
C ALA A 199 -5.08 -7.31 1.31
N PHE A 200 -4.57 -6.79 0.20
CA PHE A 200 -3.38 -7.26 -0.53
C PHE A 200 -2.38 -6.13 -0.53
N CYS A 201 -1.28 -6.29 0.20
CA CYS A 201 -0.38 -5.19 0.45
C CYS A 201 1.02 -5.48 -0.06
N ALA A 202 1.63 -4.45 -0.64
CA ALA A 202 3.05 -4.40 -0.94
C ALA A 202 3.71 -3.53 0.14
N ARG A 203 4.60 -4.15 0.91
CA ARG A 203 5.40 -3.51 1.95
C ARG A 203 6.76 -3.15 1.38
N LEU A 204 7.19 -1.91 1.60
CA LEU A 204 8.45 -1.39 1.08
C LEU A 204 9.19 -0.60 2.17
N PRO A 205 10.38 -1.04 2.59
CA PRO A 205 11.25 -0.25 3.45
C PRO A 205 11.66 1.06 2.79
N ILE A 206 11.59 2.15 3.54
CA ILE A 206 11.99 3.47 3.08
C ILE A 206 12.98 4.10 4.07
N THR A 207 13.70 5.12 3.61
CA THR A 207 14.57 5.87 4.52
C THR A 207 13.76 6.83 5.38
N GLU A 208 14.41 7.33 6.43
CA GLU A 208 13.86 8.42 7.24
C GLU A 208 13.50 9.61 6.33
N LYS A 209 14.41 10.13 5.52
CA LYS A 209 14.13 11.29 4.66
C LYS A 209 12.97 11.06 3.67
N MET A 210 12.87 9.87 3.10
CA MET A 210 11.74 9.52 2.23
C MET A 210 10.40 9.56 2.98
N LEU A 211 10.39 9.21 4.27
CA LEU A 211 9.19 9.30 5.09
C LEU A 211 8.77 10.76 5.30
N ASP A 212 9.71 11.71 5.41
CA ASP A 212 9.37 13.15 5.45
C ASP A 212 8.65 13.57 4.17
N GLU A 213 9.20 13.24 3.00
CA GLU A 213 8.59 13.60 1.70
C GLU A 213 7.16 13.03 1.54
N VAL A 214 6.94 11.80 2.03
CA VAL A 214 5.60 11.19 2.03
C VAL A 214 4.64 11.94 2.97
N ILE A 215 5.09 12.30 4.18
CA ILE A 215 4.30 13.05 5.17
C ILE A 215 3.97 14.45 4.62
N ASP A 216 4.96 15.16 4.10
CA ASP A 216 4.82 16.52 3.59
C ASP A 216 3.85 16.56 2.42
N PHE A 217 3.99 15.65 1.44
CA PHE A 217 3.04 15.54 0.33
C PHE A 217 1.60 15.33 0.81
N LEU A 218 1.39 14.40 1.76
CA LEU A 218 0.06 14.10 2.27
C LEU A 218 -0.52 15.32 3.02
N ASN A 219 0.28 15.97 3.86
CA ASN A 219 -0.13 17.15 4.60
C ASN A 219 -0.49 18.32 3.68
N ASP A 220 0.35 18.60 2.68
CA ASP A 220 0.09 19.63 1.68
C ASP A 220 -1.19 19.32 0.89
N LYS A 221 -1.44 18.05 0.59
CA LYS A 221 -2.66 17.63 -0.09
C LYS A 221 -3.92 17.88 0.73
N ASN A 222 -3.90 17.65 2.05
CA ASN A 222 -5.04 17.99 2.90
C ASN A 222 -5.15 19.51 3.11
N ARG A 223 -4.03 20.20 3.24
CA ARG A 223 -3.98 21.67 3.35
C ARG A 223 -4.62 22.36 2.14
N GLU A 224 -4.39 21.84 0.93
CA GLU A 224 -4.98 22.34 -0.33
C GLU A 224 -6.51 22.50 -0.22
N TYR A 225 -7.20 21.57 0.46
CA TYR A 225 -8.66 21.60 0.60
C TYR A 225 -9.13 22.22 1.92
N ALA A 226 -8.35 22.08 3.00
CA ALA A 226 -8.74 22.59 4.30
C ALA A 226 -8.61 24.11 4.39
N GLU A 227 -7.61 24.68 3.72
CA GLU A 227 -7.33 26.12 3.67
C GLU A 227 -7.71 26.76 2.32
N GLY A 228 -7.93 25.95 1.28
CA GLY A 228 -8.26 26.44 -0.05
C GLY A 228 -9.70 26.88 -0.23
N GLU A 229 -9.97 27.58 -1.34
CA GLU A 229 -11.32 28.02 -1.72
C GLU A 229 -12.16 26.93 -2.43
N ALA A 230 -11.63 25.71 -2.57
CA ALA A 230 -12.25 24.64 -3.36
C ALA A 230 -12.46 23.36 -2.55
N ASP A 231 -13.66 22.78 -2.71
CA ASP A 231 -13.99 21.47 -2.15
C ASP A 231 -13.25 20.34 -2.88
N TYR A 232 -12.79 19.35 -2.12
CA TYR A 232 -12.34 18.07 -2.65
C TYR A 232 -13.51 17.34 -3.32
N ASN A 233 -13.32 16.95 -4.58
CA ASN A 233 -14.34 16.22 -5.35
C ASN A 233 -13.72 14.94 -5.89
N TRP A 234 -13.99 13.83 -5.22
CA TRP A 234 -13.46 12.52 -5.61
C TRP A 234 -13.88 12.15 -7.04
N SER A 235 -12.92 11.69 -7.85
CA SER A 235 -13.18 11.24 -9.21
C SER A 235 -12.52 9.90 -9.51
N VAL A 236 -13.26 8.99 -10.14
CA VAL A 236 -12.72 7.70 -10.62
C VAL A 236 -11.50 7.93 -11.53
N TRP A 237 -11.49 9.03 -12.27
CA TRP A 237 -10.51 9.31 -13.33
C TRP A 237 -9.32 10.14 -12.85
N ALA A 238 -9.47 10.87 -11.75
CA ALA A 238 -8.44 11.74 -11.21
C ALA A 238 -8.66 11.94 -9.71
N ASP A 239 -7.59 12.13 -8.96
CA ASP A 239 -7.70 12.58 -7.55
C ASP A 239 -8.50 11.61 -6.65
N ASN A 240 -8.35 10.31 -6.89
CA ASN A 240 -8.86 9.23 -6.03
C ASN A 240 -7.77 8.66 -5.12
N CYS A 241 -8.14 7.64 -4.33
CA CYS A 241 -7.24 6.95 -3.42
C CYS A 241 -5.93 6.51 -4.05
N VAL A 242 -5.98 5.94 -5.25
CA VAL A 242 -4.78 5.48 -5.92
C VAL A 242 -3.88 6.65 -6.34
N HIS A 243 -4.45 7.76 -6.83
CA HIS A 243 -3.65 8.93 -7.21
C HIS A 243 -2.93 9.56 -6.01
N THR A 244 -3.64 9.75 -4.90
CA THR A 244 -3.06 10.34 -3.68
C THR A 244 -1.93 9.46 -3.15
N LEU A 245 -2.19 8.18 -2.93
CA LEU A 245 -1.19 7.26 -2.37
C LEU A 245 -0.01 7.07 -3.32
N ARG A 246 -0.29 7.04 -4.63
CA ARG A 246 0.77 7.01 -5.63
C ARG A 246 1.63 8.26 -5.57
N ASN A 247 1.03 9.43 -5.62
CA ASN A 247 1.80 10.67 -5.64
C ASN A 247 2.55 10.92 -4.33
N ALA A 248 2.04 10.42 -3.19
CA ALA A 248 2.79 10.42 -1.94
C ALA A 248 4.09 9.62 -2.05
N LEU A 249 4.06 8.42 -2.62
CA LEU A 249 5.29 7.65 -2.87
C LEU A 249 6.15 8.28 -3.98
N ALA A 250 5.54 9.01 -4.93
CA ALA A 250 6.28 9.72 -5.98
C ALA A 250 7.07 10.91 -5.46
N ALA A 251 6.57 11.60 -4.43
CA ALA A 251 7.31 12.67 -3.74
C ALA A 251 8.64 12.15 -3.16
N ALA A 252 8.68 10.89 -2.74
CA ALA A 252 9.88 10.20 -2.28
C ALA A 252 10.67 9.48 -3.39
N ASN A 253 10.50 9.85 -4.67
CA ASN A 253 11.19 9.27 -5.82
C ASN A 253 11.01 7.74 -6.02
N ILE A 254 9.96 7.12 -5.47
CA ILE A 254 9.69 5.69 -5.69
C ILE A 254 9.25 5.43 -7.14
N TRP A 255 8.52 6.38 -7.74
CA TRP A 255 8.08 6.33 -9.15
C TRP A 255 7.76 7.74 -9.66
N SER A 256 7.45 7.87 -10.94
CA SER A 256 6.95 9.12 -11.49
C SER A 256 5.52 9.43 -11.03
N PRO A 257 5.20 10.72 -10.78
CA PRO A 257 3.87 11.12 -10.34
C PRO A 257 2.81 10.92 -11.44
N LEU A 258 1.59 10.62 -11.01
CA LEU A 258 0.40 10.62 -11.87
C LEU A 258 -0.19 12.03 -11.96
N SER A 259 -0.53 12.45 -13.18
CA SER A 259 -1.20 13.73 -13.40
C SER A 259 -2.66 13.67 -12.94
N VAL A 260 -3.05 14.59 -12.05
CA VAL A 260 -4.44 14.75 -11.56
C VAL A 260 -5.23 15.84 -12.30
N ARG A 261 -4.58 16.71 -13.08
CA ARG A 261 -5.22 17.88 -13.72
C ARG A 261 -5.60 17.69 -15.19
N ALA A 262 -5.21 16.60 -15.84
CA ALA A 262 -5.40 16.42 -17.27
C ALA A 262 -6.13 15.10 -17.60
N VAL A 263 -7.44 15.18 -17.84
CA VAL A 263 -8.24 14.09 -18.41
C VAL A 263 -7.83 13.88 -19.88
N LYS A 264 -6.64 13.32 -20.10
CA LYS A 264 -6.19 12.93 -21.45
C LYS A 264 -6.85 11.60 -21.78
N PHE A 265 -7.28 11.40 -23.02
CA PHE A 265 -7.81 10.13 -23.55
C PHE A 265 -6.93 8.89 -23.23
N ARG A 266 -5.63 9.08 -22.96
CA ARG A 266 -4.70 8.04 -22.50
C ARG A 266 -4.94 7.56 -21.05
N GLN A 267 -5.68 8.29 -20.22
CA GLN A 267 -5.94 7.92 -18.82
C GLN A 267 -6.90 6.73 -18.66
N ILE A 268 -7.65 6.34 -19.69
CA ILE A 268 -8.44 5.09 -19.67
C ILE A 268 -7.52 3.87 -19.53
N PHE A 269 -6.31 3.92 -20.09
CA PHE A 269 -5.28 2.89 -19.94
C PHE A 269 -4.47 3.04 -18.63
N ASN A 270 -4.62 4.18 -17.96
CA ASN A 270 -4.07 4.46 -16.63
C ASN A 270 -5.20 4.52 -15.59
N LEU A 271 -6.28 3.75 -15.76
CA LEU A 271 -7.28 3.61 -14.70
C LEU A 271 -6.53 3.07 -13.49
N ALA A 272 -6.33 3.94 -12.51
CA ALA A 272 -5.56 3.68 -11.33
C ALA A 272 -6.38 2.72 -10.45
N VAL A 273 -6.27 1.43 -10.75
CA VAL A 273 -7.00 0.37 -10.06
C VAL A 273 -6.19 -0.07 -8.86
N PRO A 274 -6.77 -0.11 -7.65
CA PRO A 274 -6.06 -0.47 -6.43
C PRO A 274 -5.18 -1.72 -6.57
N ALA A 275 -5.75 -2.80 -7.12
CA ALA A 275 -5.03 -4.06 -7.31
C ALA A 275 -3.83 -3.94 -8.26
N ASN A 276 -3.90 -3.08 -9.27
CA ASN A 276 -2.78 -2.87 -10.19
C ASN A 276 -1.63 -2.14 -9.49
N GLU A 277 -1.91 -1.16 -8.62
CA GLU A 277 -0.85 -0.45 -7.90
C GLU A 277 -0.18 -1.29 -6.81
N PHE A 278 -0.94 -2.16 -6.15
CA PHE A 278 -0.37 -3.21 -5.30
C PHE A 278 0.67 -4.04 -6.09
N VAL A 279 0.29 -4.59 -7.24
CA VAL A 279 1.21 -5.40 -8.07
C VAL A 279 2.38 -4.56 -8.58
N ASN A 280 2.15 -3.32 -9.00
CA ASN A 280 3.21 -2.44 -9.48
C ASN A 280 4.26 -2.19 -8.40
N LEU A 281 3.84 -1.86 -7.17
CA LEU A 281 4.77 -1.64 -6.07
C LEU A 281 5.50 -2.94 -5.68
N ALA A 282 4.80 -4.07 -5.64
CA ALA A 282 5.40 -5.36 -5.35
C ALA A 282 6.47 -5.76 -6.37
N VAL A 283 6.19 -5.62 -7.68
CA VAL A 283 7.15 -5.87 -8.76
C VAL A 283 8.33 -4.91 -8.67
N LEU A 284 8.07 -3.62 -8.44
CA LEU A 284 9.12 -2.61 -8.30
C LEU A 284 10.05 -2.91 -7.12
N GLY A 285 9.49 -3.30 -5.98
CA GLY A 285 10.23 -3.63 -4.76
C GLY A 285 11.06 -4.91 -4.85
N ASN A 286 10.64 -5.89 -5.65
CA ASN A 286 11.21 -7.23 -5.62
C ASN A 286 11.92 -7.66 -6.92
N MET A 287 11.43 -7.22 -8.07
CA MET A 287 11.80 -7.78 -9.38
C MET A 287 12.55 -6.79 -10.28
N GLY A 288 12.77 -5.55 -9.84
CA GLY A 288 13.52 -4.59 -10.65
C GLY A 288 14.97 -5.02 -10.88
N ASP A 289 15.47 -4.69 -12.07
CA ASP A 289 16.89 -4.81 -12.36
C ASP A 289 17.65 -3.67 -11.67
N ILE A 290 18.61 -4.07 -10.84
CA ILE A 290 19.54 -3.18 -10.16
C ILE A 290 20.99 -3.54 -10.50
N THR A 291 21.23 -4.41 -11.47
CA THR A 291 22.57 -4.91 -11.80
C THR A 291 23.37 -3.93 -12.66
N ASP A 292 22.69 -3.04 -13.38
CA ASP A 292 23.29 -2.04 -14.27
C ASP A 292 23.00 -0.61 -13.78
N TYR A 293 24.04 0.06 -13.28
CA TYR A 293 23.92 1.44 -12.80
C TYR A 293 23.53 2.43 -13.91
N ARG A 294 23.75 2.11 -15.19
CA ARG A 294 23.42 3.01 -16.31
C ARG A 294 21.91 3.06 -16.51
N GLN A 295 21.25 1.90 -16.46
CA GLN A 295 19.79 1.82 -16.49
C GLN A 295 19.16 2.53 -15.29
N ILE A 296 19.82 2.51 -14.13
CA ILE A 296 19.40 3.30 -12.96
C ILE A 296 19.49 4.81 -13.26
N GLN A 297 20.53 5.28 -13.95
CA GLN A 297 20.65 6.71 -14.30
C GLN A 297 19.66 7.17 -15.38
N ASP A 298 19.28 6.27 -16.28
CA ASP A 298 18.33 6.56 -17.36
C ASP A 298 16.88 6.66 -16.85
N ASP A 299 16.59 6.09 -15.67
CA ASP A 299 15.31 6.20 -14.97
C ASP A 299 15.33 7.33 -13.95
N GLY A 300 14.59 8.41 -14.21
CA GLY A 300 14.57 9.62 -13.36
C GLY A 300 14.32 9.32 -11.87
N PRO A 301 13.21 8.66 -11.51
CA PRO A 301 12.93 8.31 -10.11
C PRO A 301 14.03 7.47 -9.45
N ARG A 302 14.51 6.40 -10.10
CA ARG A 302 15.59 5.56 -9.50
C ARG A 302 16.90 6.31 -9.36
N ARG A 303 17.25 7.14 -10.34
CA ARG A 303 18.43 8.01 -10.27
C ARG A 303 18.31 8.92 -9.06
N ASP A 304 17.23 9.69 -8.97
CA ASP A 304 17.06 10.71 -7.96
C ASP A 304 16.97 10.07 -6.56
N ALA A 305 16.30 8.91 -6.43
CA ALA A 305 16.28 8.15 -5.19
C ALA A 305 17.67 7.66 -4.73
N LEU A 306 18.52 7.20 -5.65
CA LEU A 306 19.89 6.80 -5.32
C LEU A 306 20.73 8.00 -4.88
N HIS A 307 20.62 9.14 -5.55
CA HIS A 307 21.43 10.32 -5.25
C HIS A 307 20.96 11.08 -4.00
N GLU A 308 19.65 11.19 -3.78
CA GLU A 308 19.08 11.99 -2.68
C GLU A 308 18.91 11.18 -1.40
N PHE A 309 18.54 9.91 -1.52
CA PHE A 309 18.20 9.04 -0.38
C PHE A 309 19.15 7.87 -0.18
N ASN A 310 20.15 7.68 -1.05
CA ASN A 310 21.02 6.48 -1.05
C ASN A 310 20.18 5.20 -0.98
N TRP A 311 19.15 5.14 -1.84
CA TRP A 311 18.12 4.11 -1.80
C TRP A 311 17.72 3.70 -3.22
N LEU A 312 17.48 2.40 -3.43
CA LEU A 312 16.86 1.88 -4.64
C LEU A 312 15.57 1.12 -4.31
N PRO A 313 14.58 1.16 -5.21
CA PRO A 313 13.30 0.49 -4.98
C PRO A 313 13.40 -1.00 -4.84
N THR A 314 14.25 -1.64 -5.66
CA THR A 314 14.46 -3.09 -5.54
C THR A 314 15.50 -3.38 -4.47
N ARG A 315 15.03 -3.76 -3.28
CA ARG A 315 15.89 -3.96 -2.10
C ARG A 315 15.31 -5.00 -1.14
N GLN A 316 16.14 -5.47 -0.23
CA GLN A 316 15.74 -6.34 0.87
C GLN A 316 14.63 -5.72 1.72
N GLY A 317 13.76 -6.56 2.27
CA GLY A 317 12.62 -6.18 3.08
C GLY A 317 11.38 -5.78 2.27
N ALA A 318 11.47 -5.65 0.94
CA ALA A 318 10.26 -5.55 0.14
C ALA A 318 9.48 -6.87 0.22
N LEU A 319 8.26 -6.84 0.74
CA LEU A 319 7.43 -8.04 0.95
C LEU A 319 6.01 -7.81 0.46
N VAL A 320 5.30 -8.91 0.22
CA VAL A 320 3.89 -8.96 -0.11
C VAL A 320 3.16 -9.67 1.02
N LYS A 321 2.01 -9.13 1.41
CA LYS A 321 1.16 -9.73 2.46
C LYS A 321 -0.30 -9.75 2.05
N THR A 322 -1.05 -10.65 2.68
CA THR A 322 -2.50 -10.81 2.51
C THR A 322 -3.17 -10.91 3.86
N LEU A 323 -4.14 -10.04 4.09
CA LEU A 323 -5.00 -10.06 5.27
C LEU A 323 -6.40 -10.45 4.79
N PRO A 324 -6.91 -11.65 5.10
CA PRO A 324 -8.26 -12.02 4.73
C PRO A 324 -9.30 -11.20 5.49
N VAL A 325 -10.54 -11.18 4.99
CA VAL A 325 -11.69 -10.76 5.81
C VAL A 325 -11.68 -11.58 7.11
N HIS A 326 -11.86 -10.89 8.24
CA HIS A 326 -11.93 -11.49 9.56
C HIS A 326 -13.00 -12.58 9.59
N ALA A 327 -12.70 -13.70 10.24
CA ALA A 327 -13.61 -14.82 10.36
C ALA A 327 -13.44 -15.48 11.74
N PRO A 328 -14.53 -15.88 12.43
CA PRO A 328 -15.93 -15.77 12.01
C PRO A 328 -16.48 -14.33 12.03
N ASN A 329 -17.46 -14.06 11.16
CA ASN A 329 -17.95 -12.70 10.89
C ASN A 329 -19.48 -12.67 10.81
N ASP A 330 -20.12 -11.98 11.74
CA ASP A 330 -21.59 -11.90 11.79
C ASP A 330 -22.14 -10.79 10.89
N LEU A 331 -21.32 -9.80 10.52
CA LEU A 331 -21.75 -8.54 9.92
C LEU A 331 -21.56 -8.50 8.39
N TYR A 332 -20.51 -9.15 7.88
CA TYR A 332 -20.08 -9.07 6.48
C TYR A 332 -19.96 -10.44 5.83
N ASP A 333 -20.22 -10.48 4.53
CA ASP A 333 -19.96 -11.65 3.68
C ASP A 333 -18.44 -11.80 3.50
N THR A 334 -17.91 -12.95 3.90
CA THR A 334 -16.48 -13.26 3.84
C THR A 334 -16.03 -13.74 2.46
N THR A 335 -16.93 -13.80 1.47
CA THR A 335 -16.58 -14.18 0.09
C THR A 335 -15.82 -13.06 -0.61
N PHE A 336 -14.65 -13.43 -1.13
CA PHE A 336 -13.70 -12.50 -1.71
C PHE A 336 -13.94 -12.24 -3.21
N ARG A 337 -13.83 -10.96 -3.61
CA ARG A 337 -13.70 -10.52 -5.00
C ARG A 337 -12.75 -9.32 -5.10
N LEU A 338 -11.64 -9.47 -5.82
CA LEU A 338 -10.74 -8.36 -6.18
C LEU A 338 -10.73 -8.17 -7.69
N PHE A 339 -10.98 -6.94 -8.11
CA PHE A 339 -10.97 -6.53 -9.50
C PHE A 339 -9.59 -6.01 -9.91
N THR A 340 -9.05 -6.59 -10.96
CA THR A 340 -7.83 -6.12 -11.62
C THR A 340 -8.19 -5.66 -13.02
N LEU A 341 -7.80 -4.44 -13.41
CA LEU A 341 -7.99 -4.02 -14.79
C LEU A 341 -6.87 -4.61 -15.64
N GLN A 342 -7.22 -5.64 -16.41
CA GLN A 342 -6.34 -6.31 -17.36
C GLN A 342 -6.59 -5.75 -18.77
N SER A 343 -5.53 -5.63 -19.56
CA SER A 343 -5.72 -5.44 -21.00
C SER A 343 -6.30 -6.73 -21.58
N PRO A 344 -7.28 -6.68 -22.51
CA PRO A 344 -7.81 -7.87 -23.17
C PRO A 344 -6.74 -8.68 -23.94
N PHE A 345 -5.53 -8.15 -24.09
CA PHE A 345 -4.38 -8.82 -24.71
C PHE A 345 -3.26 -9.23 -23.72
N ARG A 346 -3.37 -8.90 -22.41
CA ARG A 346 -2.35 -9.23 -21.38
C ARG A 346 -3.00 -9.59 -20.05
N MET A 347 -3.10 -10.89 -19.75
CA MET A 347 -3.51 -11.47 -18.45
C MET A 347 -2.47 -11.25 -17.32
N GLY A 348 -1.37 -10.53 -17.58
CA GLY A 348 -0.17 -10.59 -16.77
C GLY A 348 -0.28 -10.06 -15.33
N LYS A 349 -1.22 -9.16 -14.98
CA LYS A 349 -1.25 -8.58 -13.62
C LYS A 349 -1.80 -9.52 -12.56
N THR A 350 -2.80 -10.31 -12.90
CA THR A 350 -3.36 -11.32 -11.97
C THR A 350 -2.40 -12.48 -11.80
N GLU A 351 -1.79 -12.94 -12.90
CA GLU A 351 -0.73 -13.95 -12.86
C GLU A 351 0.46 -13.47 -12.04
N GLN A 352 0.94 -12.24 -12.28
CA GLN A 352 1.98 -11.62 -11.45
C GLN A 352 1.61 -11.57 -9.96
N ALA A 353 0.38 -11.20 -9.62
CA ALA A 353 -0.06 -11.20 -8.22
C ALA A 353 0.01 -12.61 -7.61
N VAL A 354 -0.42 -13.64 -8.34
CA VAL A 354 -0.34 -15.04 -7.90
C VAL A 354 1.10 -15.49 -7.76
N ASP A 355 1.97 -15.18 -8.73
CA ASP A 355 3.39 -15.51 -8.69
C ASP A 355 4.07 -14.85 -7.49
N LEU A 356 3.79 -13.56 -7.27
CA LEU A 356 4.31 -12.80 -6.13
C LEU A 356 3.91 -13.42 -4.79
N LEU A 357 2.64 -13.85 -4.66
CA LEU A 357 2.11 -14.45 -3.43
C LEU A 357 2.56 -15.90 -3.21
N SER A 358 3.01 -16.57 -4.26
CA SER A 358 3.41 -17.99 -4.21
C SER A 358 4.92 -18.16 -4.01
N ASP A 359 5.71 -17.13 -4.30
CA ASP A 359 7.16 -17.17 -4.17
C ASP A 359 7.62 -16.80 -2.75
N PRO A 360 8.30 -17.72 -2.03
CA PRO A 360 8.78 -17.46 -0.66
C PRO A 360 9.65 -16.20 -0.55
N ARG A 361 10.38 -15.83 -1.61
CA ARG A 361 11.25 -14.65 -1.62
C ARG A 361 10.50 -13.35 -1.38
N PHE A 362 9.20 -13.33 -1.63
CA PHE A 362 8.39 -12.12 -1.54
C PHE A 362 7.41 -12.15 -0.35
N VAL A 363 7.23 -13.28 0.31
CA VAL A 363 6.28 -13.43 1.44
C VAL A 363 6.94 -13.87 2.75
N ASN A 364 8.19 -14.35 2.71
CA ASN A 364 8.96 -14.76 3.87
C ASN A 364 10.24 -13.91 4.00
N LEU A 365 10.50 -13.40 5.20
CA LEU A 365 11.59 -12.46 5.46
C LEU A 365 12.97 -13.11 5.29
N ASP A 366 13.22 -14.28 5.88
CA ASP A 366 14.49 -15.01 5.74
C ASP A 366 14.81 -15.29 4.25
N ALA A 367 13.84 -15.83 3.51
CA ALA A 367 13.99 -16.11 2.08
C ALA A 367 14.28 -14.84 1.26
N ASN A 368 13.62 -13.71 1.59
CA ASN A 368 13.88 -12.42 0.98
C ASN A 368 15.31 -11.93 1.25
N LEU A 369 15.74 -11.95 2.52
CA LEU A 369 17.08 -11.53 2.93
C LEU A 369 18.16 -12.38 2.25
N ARG A 370 18.00 -13.71 2.21
CA ARG A 370 18.95 -14.60 1.51
C ARG A 370 18.99 -14.36 0.01
N TYR A 371 17.83 -14.12 -0.62
CA TYR A 371 17.76 -13.77 -2.03
C TYR A 371 18.55 -12.50 -2.32
N PHE A 372 18.34 -11.44 -1.55
CA PHE A 372 19.05 -10.17 -1.74
C PHE A 372 20.54 -10.26 -1.36
N SER A 373 20.89 -11.03 -0.34
CA SER A 373 22.28 -11.37 -0.01
C SER A 373 23.00 -11.91 -1.24
N LYS A 374 22.43 -12.94 -1.87
CA LYS A 374 23.00 -13.54 -3.09
C LYS A 374 23.03 -12.55 -4.25
N LYS A 375 21.96 -11.78 -4.45
CA LYS A 375 21.88 -10.79 -5.54
C LYS A 375 22.99 -9.74 -5.44
N TYR A 376 23.25 -9.24 -4.23
CA TYR A 376 24.34 -8.29 -4.00
C TYR A 376 25.72 -8.94 -4.17
N ASP A 377 25.92 -10.19 -3.71
CA ASP A 377 27.16 -10.93 -3.95
C ASP A 377 27.44 -11.11 -5.46
N ASP A 378 26.42 -11.45 -6.24
CA ASP A 378 26.54 -11.62 -7.69
C ASP A 378 26.92 -10.28 -8.39
N ILE A 379 26.33 -9.16 -7.96
CA ILE A 379 26.66 -7.83 -8.47
C ILE A 379 28.11 -7.46 -8.15
N LEU A 380 28.55 -7.71 -6.91
CA LEU A 380 29.90 -7.39 -6.47
C LEU A 380 30.94 -8.29 -7.14
N ALA A 381 30.63 -9.57 -7.38
CA ALA A 381 31.51 -10.49 -8.09
C ALA A 381 31.70 -10.11 -9.57
N ALA A 382 30.70 -9.48 -10.19
CA ALA A 382 30.80 -8.96 -11.55
C ALA A 382 31.61 -7.65 -11.66
N HIS A 383 31.94 -7.01 -10.52
CA HIS A 383 32.66 -5.74 -10.49
C HIS A 383 34.17 -5.93 -10.75
N ASP A 384 34.68 -5.30 -11.81
CA ASP A 384 36.10 -5.26 -12.13
C ASP A 384 36.75 -3.97 -11.58
N GLU A 385 37.20 -4.01 -10.32
CA GLU A 385 37.86 -2.87 -9.66
C GLU A 385 39.11 -2.37 -10.41
N HIS A 386 39.80 -3.25 -11.15
CA HIS A 386 40.99 -2.87 -11.89
C HIS A 386 40.64 -2.03 -13.13
N ARG A 387 39.58 -2.42 -13.85
CA ARG A 387 39.03 -1.63 -14.96
C ARG A 387 38.50 -0.28 -14.49
N ASP A 388 37.89 -0.20 -13.30
CA ASP A 388 37.40 1.05 -12.72
C ASP A 388 38.55 2.03 -12.40
N ARG A 389 39.65 1.57 -11.80
CA ARG A 389 40.83 2.42 -11.53
C ARG A 389 41.42 3.05 -12.80
N LEU A 390 41.33 2.36 -13.94
CA LEU A 390 41.81 2.87 -15.23
C LEU A 390 40.77 3.73 -15.96
N ALA A 391 39.49 3.64 -15.60
CA ALA A 391 38.42 4.45 -16.18
C ALA A 391 38.61 5.95 -15.90
N SER A 392 39.23 6.30 -14.77
CA SER A 392 39.60 7.68 -14.45
C SER A 392 40.65 8.29 -15.36
N VAL A 393 41.55 7.46 -15.90
CA VAL A 393 42.56 7.88 -16.88
C VAL A 393 41.93 8.01 -18.27
N ARG A 394 40.83 7.30 -18.52
CA ARG A 394 40.09 7.28 -19.80
C ARG A 394 38.95 8.31 -19.89
N GLY A 395 38.72 9.09 -18.84
CA GLY A 395 37.73 10.18 -18.83
C GLY A 395 36.27 9.71 -18.84
N THR A 396 35.93 8.58 -18.22
CA THR A 396 34.52 8.13 -18.20
C THR A 396 33.66 9.07 -17.33
N PRO A 397 32.54 9.60 -17.84
CA PRO A 397 31.67 10.51 -17.08
C PRO A 397 30.96 9.82 -15.90
N TYR A 398 30.98 8.48 -15.86
CA TYR A 398 30.23 7.68 -14.89
C TYR A 398 31.00 7.31 -13.63
N ARG A 399 32.29 7.64 -13.47
CA ARG A 399 33.09 7.16 -12.31
C ARG A 399 32.45 7.49 -10.95
N ARG A 400 31.95 8.71 -10.78
CA ARG A 400 31.31 9.13 -9.52
C ARG A 400 30.03 8.32 -9.26
N VAL A 401 29.25 8.08 -10.32
CA VAL A 401 28.00 7.34 -10.28
C VAL A 401 28.25 5.86 -9.99
N GLU A 402 29.21 5.26 -10.69
CA GLU A 402 29.62 3.87 -10.51
C GLU A 402 30.10 3.62 -9.09
N ARG A 403 30.96 4.51 -8.55
CA ARG A 403 31.40 4.43 -7.15
C ARG A 403 30.22 4.54 -6.18
N LEU A 404 29.34 5.54 -6.35
CA LEU A 404 28.14 5.69 -5.51
C LEU A 404 27.30 4.42 -5.51
N TYR A 405 27.07 3.84 -6.69
CA TYR A 405 26.31 2.61 -6.85
C TYR A 405 26.98 1.41 -6.14
N TYR A 406 28.27 1.16 -6.35
CA TYR A 406 28.93 0.03 -5.70
C TYR A 406 29.11 0.23 -4.18
N ASP A 407 29.30 1.46 -3.72
CA ASP A 407 29.29 1.78 -2.29
C ASP A 407 27.91 1.50 -1.69
N TYR A 408 26.84 1.85 -2.39
CA TYR A 408 25.46 1.47 -2.03
C TYR A 408 25.30 -0.05 -1.94
N ILE A 409 25.69 -0.81 -2.98
CA ILE A 409 25.55 -2.28 -2.99
C ILE A 409 26.34 -2.93 -1.85
N LYS A 410 27.57 -2.46 -1.57
CA LYS A 410 28.38 -2.94 -0.44
C LYS A 410 27.68 -2.67 0.91
N ALA A 411 27.12 -1.48 1.09
CA ALA A 411 26.38 -1.12 2.30
C ALA A 411 25.13 -2.00 2.48
N GLN A 412 24.34 -2.20 1.42
CA GLN A 412 23.14 -3.05 1.47
C GLN A 412 23.48 -4.52 1.74
N ARG A 413 24.59 -5.02 1.19
CA ARG A 413 25.06 -6.38 1.47
C ARG A 413 25.44 -6.59 2.94
N ALA A 414 26.14 -5.61 3.53
CA ALA A 414 26.51 -5.63 4.94
C ALA A 414 25.28 -5.52 5.87
N GLU A 415 24.33 -4.67 5.50
CA GLU A 415 23.03 -4.55 6.20
C GLU A 415 22.27 -5.89 6.21
N VAL A 416 22.14 -6.55 5.06
CA VAL A 416 21.51 -7.88 4.96
C VAL A 416 22.23 -8.93 5.80
N ALA A 417 23.57 -8.92 5.83
CA ALA A 417 24.34 -9.85 6.66
C ALA A 417 24.00 -9.68 8.15
N SER A 418 24.00 -8.43 8.62
CA SER A 418 23.63 -8.11 10.02
C SER A 418 22.18 -8.50 10.33
N MET A 419 21.26 -8.31 9.40
CA MET A 419 19.86 -8.74 9.56
C MET A 419 19.74 -10.26 9.68
N LEU A 420 20.43 -11.02 8.82
CA LEU A 420 20.44 -12.49 8.86
C LEU A 420 21.07 -13.05 10.14
N GLU A 421 22.06 -12.37 10.72
CA GLU A 421 22.66 -12.76 12.01
C GLU A 421 21.68 -12.56 13.17
N ARG A 422 20.89 -11.48 13.14
CA ARG A 422 19.92 -11.13 14.20
C ARG A 422 18.61 -11.90 14.09
N LEU A 423 18.24 -12.36 12.90
CA LEU A 423 16.91 -12.95 12.63
C LEU A 423 16.57 -14.13 13.55
N PRO A 424 17.45 -15.12 13.80
CA PRO A 424 17.13 -16.25 14.69
C PRO A 424 16.81 -15.84 16.13
N GLU A 425 17.45 -14.79 16.65
CA GLU A 425 17.19 -14.27 18.01
C GLU A 425 15.82 -13.55 18.08
N LEU A 426 15.45 -12.86 16.99
CA LEU A 426 14.16 -12.19 16.87
C LEU A 426 13.00 -13.18 16.72
N GLU A 427 13.20 -14.25 15.94
CA GLU A 427 12.21 -15.32 15.73
C GLU A 427 12.04 -16.20 16.98
N SER A 428 13.07 -16.37 17.81
CA SER A 428 12.98 -17.16 19.05
C SER A 428 12.46 -16.37 20.25
N SER A 429 12.27 -15.05 20.13
CA SER A 429 11.75 -14.22 21.21
C SER A 429 10.28 -14.56 21.52
N PRO A 430 9.83 -14.52 22.79
CA PRO A 430 8.49 -14.96 23.21
C PRO A 430 7.29 -14.31 22.50
N GLY A 431 7.51 -13.15 21.84
CA GLY A 431 6.50 -12.50 20.99
C GLY A 431 6.23 -13.20 19.66
N ALA A 432 7.19 -13.97 19.12
CA ALA A 432 7.07 -14.68 17.85
C ALA A 432 6.34 -16.03 17.98
N ALA A 433 6.49 -16.72 19.12
CA ALA A 433 5.83 -18.01 19.39
C ALA A 433 4.28 -17.96 19.36
N ARG A 434 3.69 -16.76 19.53
CA ARG A 434 2.25 -16.53 19.43
C ARG A 434 1.74 -16.40 17.98
N ALA A 435 2.60 -16.06 17.02
CA ALA A 435 2.25 -15.91 15.61
C ALA A 435 2.32 -17.25 14.83
N GLU A 436 3.17 -18.17 15.28
CA GLU A 436 3.39 -19.46 14.60
C GLU A 436 2.29 -20.49 14.91
N GLN A 437 1.74 -20.49 16.13
CA GLN A 437 0.60 -21.38 16.49
C GLN A 437 -0.67 -21.10 15.68
N THR A 438 -0.87 -19.86 15.23
CA THR A 438 -2.02 -19.45 14.41
C THR A 438 -1.94 -19.97 12.97
N ASN A 439 -0.72 -20.22 12.45
CA ASN A 439 -0.49 -20.69 11.09
C ASN A 439 -0.61 -22.22 10.95
N MET A 440 -0.27 -23.00 11.99
CA MET A 440 -0.38 -24.46 11.93
C MET A 440 -1.81 -24.99 12.10
N HIS A 441 -2.72 -24.26 12.76
CA HIS A 441 -4.10 -24.71 12.97
C HIS A 441 -5.05 -24.47 11.76
N LYS A 442 -4.59 -23.80 10.70
CA LYS A 442 -5.40 -23.52 9.49
C LYS A 442 -5.08 -24.42 8.28
N ALA A 443 -4.21 -25.42 8.43
CA ALA A 443 -3.76 -26.30 7.35
C ALA A 443 -4.37 -27.72 7.35
N ASN A 444 -5.41 -27.98 8.15
CA ASN A 444 -6.12 -29.26 8.19
C ASN A 444 -7.60 -29.12 7.84
#